data_AF-A0A7D9IJY4-F1
#
_entry.id   AF-A0A7D9IJY4-F1
#
_cell.length_a   1.000
_cell.length_b   1.000
_cell.length_c   1.000
_cell.angle_alpha   90.00
_cell.angle_beta   90.00
_cell.angle_gamma   90.00
#
_symmetry.space_group_name_H-M   'P 1'
#
loop_
_entity.id
_entity.type
_entity.pdbx_description
1 polymer ?
#
loop_
_entity_poly.entity_id
_entity_poly.type
_entity_poly.pdbx_seq_one_letter_code
_entity_poly.pdbx_strand_id
1 'polypeptide(L)'
;MENFKRYYSERAPLFEEIDCMDPVAFYEAKGQWARDKAVHVEKVKIYHERLRDCYQREEVNFRDNCKKEIDDYWQAFQLFKRDAWGYTDGGNVNGYKPRHEKFIEKAVREMGQ
;
A
#
# COMPACT_ATOMS: atom_id res chain seq x y z
N MET A 1 -2.72 -25.85 17.46
CA MET A 1 -3.51 -24.78 16.81
C MET A 1 -3.04 -24.70 15.37
N GLU A 2 -3.84 -25.16 14.41
CA GLU A 2 -3.50 -24.99 13.00
C GLU A 2 -3.61 -23.50 12.65
N ASN A 3 -2.58 -22.97 12.00
CA ASN A 3 -2.56 -21.57 11.58
C ASN A 3 -3.50 -21.41 10.39
N PHE A 4 -4.76 -21.05 10.65
CA PHE A 4 -5.72 -20.70 9.61
C PHE A 4 -5.27 -19.41 8.91
N LYS A 5 -4.64 -19.56 7.73
CA LYS A 5 -4.29 -18.43 6.88
C LYS A 5 -5.50 -18.07 6.03
N ARG A 6 -5.93 -16.81 6.09
CA ARG A 6 -6.98 -16.29 5.22
C ARG A 6 -6.37 -15.95 3.86
N TYR A 7 -6.90 -16.54 2.80
CA TYR A 7 -6.54 -16.21 1.43
C TYR A 7 -7.63 -15.32 0.82
N TYR A 8 -7.21 -14.28 0.10
CA TYR A 8 -8.09 -13.51 -0.79
C TYR A 8 -7.88 -14.10 -2.17
N SER A 9 -8.89 -14.80 -2.70
CA SER A 9 -8.80 -15.50 -4.00
C SER A 9 -8.59 -14.54 -5.17
N GLU A 10 -9.11 -13.32 -5.04
CA GLU A 10 -9.05 -12.29 -6.07
C GLU A 10 -8.64 -10.94 -5.46
N ARG A 11 -7.86 -10.17 -6.21
CA ARG A 11 -7.54 -8.80 -5.85
C ARG A 11 -8.73 -7.92 -6.20
N ALA A 12 -9.23 -7.14 -5.24
CA ALA A 12 -10.23 -6.13 -5.53
C ALA A 12 -9.64 -5.03 -6.44
N PRO A 13 -10.46 -4.37 -7.27
CA PRO A 13 -10.00 -3.37 -8.22
C PRO A 13 -9.35 -2.18 -7.49
N LEU A 14 -8.40 -1.53 -8.17
CA LEU A 14 -7.69 -0.35 -7.65
C LEU A 14 -8.52 0.92 -7.84
N PHE A 15 -8.14 2.01 -7.17
CA PHE A 15 -8.85 3.29 -7.27
C PHE A 15 -8.81 3.87 -8.70
N GLU A 16 -7.81 3.55 -9.50
CA GLU A 16 -7.71 4.00 -10.90
C GLU A 16 -8.67 3.24 -11.84
N GLU A 17 -9.19 2.09 -11.41
CA GLU A 17 -9.99 1.16 -12.22
C GLU A 17 -11.50 1.28 -11.96
N ILE A 18 -11.91 2.04 -10.94
CA ILE A 18 -13.30 2.15 -10.50
C ILE A 18 -13.91 3.53 -10.76
N ASP A 19 -15.24 3.60 -10.77
CA ASP A 19 -15.95 4.88 -10.53
C ASP A 19 -15.86 5.21 -9.04
N CYS A 20 -15.01 6.17 -8.66
CA CYS A 20 -14.87 6.60 -7.26
C CYS A 20 -16.17 7.20 -6.67
N MET A 21 -17.19 7.45 -7.48
CA MET A 21 -18.52 7.89 -7.05
C MET A 21 -19.40 6.73 -6.58
N ASP A 22 -19.11 5.48 -7.01
CA ASP A 22 -19.81 4.29 -6.54
C ASP A 22 -19.31 3.94 -5.12
N PRO A 23 -20.19 4.03 -4.09
CA PRO A 23 -19.79 3.75 -2.71
C PRO A 23 -19.31 2.32 -2.49
N VAL A 24 -19.85 1.34 -3.22
CA VAL A 24 -19.51 -0.08 -3.04
C VAL A 24 -18.12 -0.33 -3.63
N ALA A 25 -17.90 0.07 -4.89
CA ALA A 25 -16.59 -0.06 -5.54
C ALA A 25 -15.49 0.67 -4.76
N PHE A 26 -15.77 1.89 -4.28
CA PHE A 26 -14.83 2.66 -3.47
C PHE A 26 -14.49 1.95 -2.15
N TYR A 27 -15.48 1.34 -1.49
CA TYR A 27 -15.27 0.60 -0.25
C TYR A 27 -14.35 -0.62 -0.46
N GLU A 28 -14.54 -1.36 -1.54
CA GLU A 28 -13.71 -2.52 -1.88
C GLU A 28 -12.26 -2.13 -2.21
N ALA A 29 -12.07 -1.11 -3.04
CA ALA A 29 -10.75 -0.57 -3.36
C ALA A 29 -10.03 -0.04 -2.12
N LYS A 30 -10.74 0.66 -1.23
CA LYS A 30 -10.20 1.06 0.08
C LYS A 30 -9.78 -0.12 0.94
N GLY A 31 -10.56 -1.20 0.93
CA GLY A 31 -10.22 -2.44 1.60
C GLY A 31 -8.92 -3.04 1.06
N GLN A 32 -8.74 -3.04 -0.26
CA GLN A 32 -7.50 -3.51 -0.90
C GLN A 32 -6.30 -2.65 -0.54
N TRP A 33 -6.45 -1.32 -0.66
CA TRP A 33 -5.43 -0.35 -0.28
C TRP A 33 -4.94 -0.56 1.16
N ALA A 34 -5.86 -0.78 2.12
CA ALA A 34 -5.50 -1.04 3.51
C ALA A 34 -4.72 -2.35 3.69
N ARG A 35 -5.09 -3.41 2.95
CA ARG A 35 -4.37 -4.69 2.96
C ARG A 35 -2.96 -4.55 2.37
N ASP A 36 -2.83 -3.88 1.24
CA ASP A 36 -1.54 -3.67 0.58
C ASP A 36 -0.59 -2.86 1.48
N LYS A 37 -1.11 -1.83 2.15
CA LYS A 37 -0.37 -1.05 3.17
C LYS A 37 0.09 -1.91 4.34
N ALA A 38 -0.76 -2.80 4.85
CA ALA A 38 -0.40 -3.73 5.91
C ALA A 38 0.72 -4.70 5.46
N VAL A 39 0.65 -5.21 4.23
CA VAL A 39 1.71 -6.05 3.65
C VAL A 39 3.04 -5.28 3.54
N HIS A 40 3.02 -4.00 3.16
CA HIS A 40 4.23 -3.19 3.10
C HIS A 40 4.85 -2.95 4.49
N VAL A 41 4.05 -2.73 5.52
CA VAL A 41 4.53 -2.65 6.91
C VAL A 41 5.25 -3.92 7.32
N GLU A 42 4.63 -5.08 7.10
CA GLU A 42 5.23 -6.36 7.51
C GLU A 42 6.46 -6.72 6.67
N LYS A 43 6.48 -6.38 5.37
CA LYS A 43 7.68 -6.52 4.53
C LYS A 43 8.85 -5.73 5.11
N VAL A 44 8.65 -4.45 5.47
CA VAL A 44 9.71 -3.63 6.07
C VAL A 44 10.25 -4.26 7.35
N LYS A 45 9.38 -4.79 8.21
CA LYS A 45 9.80 -5.49 9.44
C LYS A 45 10.67 -6.72 9.13
N ILE A 46 10.22 -7.57 8.21
CA ILE A 46 10.97 -8.78 7.80
C ILE A 46 12.34 -8.41 7.25
N TYR A 47 12.43 -7.41 6.35
CA TYR A 47 13.71 -7.00 5.78
C TYR A 47 14.61 -6.30 6.80
N HIS A 48 14.03 -5.54 7.74
CA HIS A 48 14.77 -4.94 8.83
C HIS A 48 15.40 -6.00 9.75
N GLU A 49 14.65 -7.06 10.08
CA GLU A 49 15.18 -8.20 10.84
C GLU A 49 16.33 -8.89 10.10
N ARG A 50 16.17 -9.16 8.79
CA ARG A 50 17.24 -9.76 7.97
C ARG A 50 18.49 -8.88 7.92
N LEU A 51 18.30 -7.57 7.78
CA LEU A 51 19.41 -6.61 7.78
C LEU A 51 20.13 -6.59 9.14
N ARG A 52 19.38 -6.61 10.24
CA ARG A 52 19.92 -6.71 11.59
C ARG A 52 20.71 -8.01 11.79
N ASP A 53 20.20 -9.13 11.32
CA ASP A 53 20.88 -10.42 11.39
C ASP A 53 22.17 -10.43 10.55
N CYS A 54 22.16 -9.79 9.38
CA CYS A 54 23.37 -9.61 8.58
C CYS A 54 24.40 -8.73 9.30
N TYR A 55 23.97 -7.61 9.88
CA TYR A 55 24.82 -6.74 10.68
C TYR A 55 25.48 -7.47 11.85
N GLN A 56 24.75 -8.31 12.57
CA GLN A 56 25.29 -9.09 13.68
C GLN A 56 26.27 -10.18 13.23
N ARG A 57 26.09 -10.77 12.05
CA ARG A 57 26.99 -11.82 11.53
C ARG A 57 28.29 -11.26 10.96
N GLU A 58 28.22 -10.15 10.23
CA GLU A 58 29.36 -9.59 9.49
C GLU A 58 30.15 -8.56 10.30
N GLU A 59 29.53 -7.95 11.31
CA GLU A 59 30.08 -6.92 12.18
C GLU A 59 30.86 -5.83 11.42
N VAL A 60 32.19 -5.93 11.39
CA VAL A 60 33.11 -4.98 10.76
C VAL A 60 32.97 -4.93 9.23
N ASN A 61 32.58 -6.03 8.59
CA ASN A 61 32.47 -6.15 7.13
C ASN A 61 31.04 -5.90 6.60
N PHE A 62 30.14 -5.43 7.45
CA PHE A 62 28.73 -5.20 7.13
C PHE A 62 28.50 -4.41 5.83
N ARG A 63 29.32 -3.38 5.59
CA ARG A 63 29.16 -2.47 4.44
C ARG A 63 29.30 -3.16 3.10
N ASP A 64 30.16 -4.17 3.02
CA ASP A 64 30.43 -4.87 1.78
C ASP A 64 29.56 -6.12 1.62
N ASN A 65 29.37 -6.86 2.70
CA ASN A 65 28.73 -8.18 2.66
C ASN A 65 27.19 -8.10 2.73
N CYS A 66 26.61 -7.07 3.35
CA CYS A 66 25.16 -6.93 3.53
C CYS A 66 24.47 -6.00 2.51
N LYS A 67 25.13 -5.69 1.37
CA LYS A 67 24.60 -4.77 0.35
C LYS A 67 23.20 -5.17 -0.12
N LYS A 68 22.98 -6.47 -0.31
CA LYS A 68 21.70 -7.00 -0.74
C LYS A 68 20.60 -6.75 0.29
N GLU A 69 20.85 -7.04 1.56
CA GLU A 69 19.89 -6.81 2.66
C GLU A 69 19.57 -5.33 2.82
N ILE A 70 20.56 -4.45 2.61
CA ILE A 70 20.37 -2.99 2.61
C ILE A 70 19.44 -2.58 1.47
N ASP A 71 19.70 -3.06 0.25
CA ASP A 71 18.90 -2.74 -0.93
C ASP A 71 17.47 -3.27 -0.79
N ASP A 72 17.31 -4.51 -0.34
CA ASP A 72 16.01 -5.15 -0.09
C ASP A 72 15.20 -4.33 0.94
N TYR A 73 15.83 -3.95 2.07
CA TYR A 73 15.20 -3.10 3.08
C TYR A 73 14.83 -1.72 2.53
N TRP A 74 15.74 -1.09 1.78
CA TRP A 74 15.53 0.25 1.24
C TRP A 74 14.35 0.29 0.25
N GLN A 75 14.27 -0.67 -0.66
CA GLN A 75 13.17 -0.79 -1.60
C GLN A 75 11.83 -0.99 -0.88
N ALA A 76 11.79 -1.89 0.11
CA ALA A 76 10.59 -2.10 0.93
C ALA A 76 10.20 -0.83 1.69
N PHE A 77 11.18 -0.10 2.23
CA PHE A 77 10.95 1.15 2.96
C PHE A 77 10.37 2.25 2.07
N GLN A 78 10.82 2.39 0.81
CA GLN A 78 10.23 3.37 -0.12
C GLN A 78 8.77 3.08 -0.45
N LEU A 79 8.42 1.80 -0.66
CA LEU A 79 7.02 1.41 -0.89
C LEU A 79 6.15 1.68 0.33
N PHE A 80 6.64 1.31 1.52
CA PHE A 80 5.97 1.64 2.77
C PHE A 80 5.80 3.16 2.93
N LYS A 81 6.86 3.95 2.71
CA LYS A 81 6.83 5.41 2.83
C LYS A 81 5.77 6.04 1.91
N ARG A 82 5.69 5.60 0.66
CA ARG A 82 4.69 6.05 -0.32
C ARG A 82 3.25 5.80 0.16
N ASP A 83 2.99 4.69 0.85
CA ASP A 83 1.63 4.30 1.26
C ASP A 83 1.30 4.66 2.71
N ALA A 84 2.32 4.95 3.53
CA ALA A 84 2.16 5.21 4.95
C ALA A 84 1.91 6.68 5.25
N TRP A 85 2.57 7.58 4.54
CA TRP A 85 2.67 8.98 4.90
C TRP A 85 1.54 9.80 4.28
N GLY A 86 0.73 10.50 5.08
CA GLY A 86 -0.51 11.14 4.61
C GLY A 86 -0.36 12.28 3.58
N TYR A 87 0.87 12.65 3.21
CA TYR A 87 1.15 13.67 2.19
C TYR A 87 1.71 13.09 0.88
N THR A 88 1.96 11.79 0.81
CA THR A 88 2.38 11.12 -0.43
C THR A 88 1.18 10.67 -1.23
N ASP A 89 1.35 10.50 -2.55
CA ASP A 89 0.26 10.21 -3.50
C ASP A 89 -0.58 8.98 -3.10
N GLY A 90 0.04 7.92 -2.57
CA GLY A 90 -0.63 6.70 -2.12
C GLY A 90 -0.98 6.66 -0.63
N GLY A 91 -0.59 7.67 0.14
CA GLY A 91 -0.63 7.61 1.60
C GLY A 91 -1.93 8.10 2.24
N ASN A 92 -2.76 8.80 1.46
CA ASN A 92 -4.01 9.37 1.93
C ASN A 92 -5.20 8.88 1.09
N VAL A 93 -6.06 8.07 1.70
CA VAL A 93 -7.28 7.56 1.05
C VAL A 93 -8.22 8.68 0.57
N ASN A 94 -8.19 9.85 1.21
CA ASN A 94 -9.03 10.97 0.80
C ASN A 94 -8.56 11.59 -0.52
N GLY A 95 -7.31 11.36 -0.95
CA GLY A 95 -6.83 11.79 -2.26
C GLY A 95 -7.60 11.15 -3.42
N TYR A 96 -8.17 9.96 -3.20
CA TYR A 96 -8.97 9.25 -4.19
C TYR A 96 -10.46 9.62 -4.16
N LYS A 97 -10.91 10.37 -3.14
CA LYS A 97 -12.30 10.80 -3.08
C LYS A 97 -12.57 11.81 -4.20
N PRO A 98 -13.70 11.67 -4.90
CA PRO A 98 -14.08 12.64 -5.92
C PRO A 98 -14.30 14.01 -5.29
N ARG A 99 -13.88 15.06 -6.01
CA ARG A 99 -14.17 16.45 -5.60
C ARG A 99 -15.65 16.75 -5.79
N HIS A 100 -16.17 17.69 -5.00
CA HIS A 100 -17.57 18.14 -5.08
C HIS A 100 -17.99 18.53 -6.50
N GLU A 101 -17.11 19.14 -7.28
CA GLU A 101 -17.34 19.51 -8.69
C GLU A 101 -17.77 18.31 -9.54
N LYS A 102 -17.11 17.15 -9.38
CA LYS A 102 -17.45 15.92 -10.12
C LYS A 102 -18.83 15.38 -9.74
N PHE A 103 -19.29 15.61 -8.52
CA PHE A 103 -20.66 15.28 -8.10
C PHE A 103 -21.68 16.15 -8.82
N ILE A 104 -21.40 17.46 -8.94
CA ILE A 104 -22.27 18.37 -9.69
C ILE A 104 -22.31 17.96 -11.16
N GLU A 105 -21.16 17.71 -11.79
CA GLU A 105 -21.09 17.29 -13.20
C GLU A 105 -21.89 16.00 -13.46
N LYS A 106 -21.73 14.98 -12.60
CA LYS A 106 -22.49 13.73 -12.69
C LYS A 106 -23.99 13.95 -12.53
N ALA A 107 -24.41 14.73 -11.53
CA ALA A 107 -25.82 15.05 -11.30
C ALA A 107 -26.43 15.83 -12.47
N VAL A 108 -25.72 16.82 -13.02
CA VAL A 108 -26.17 17.58 -14.20
C VAL A 108 -26.32 16.67 -15.42
N ARG A 109 -25.38 15.73 -15.63
CA ARG A 109 -25.46 14.74 -16.71
C ARG A 109 -26.66 13.81 -16.56
N GLU A 110 -26.96 13.36 -15.35
CA GLU A 110 -28.08 12.47 -15.05
C GLU A 110 -29.45 13.18 -15.16
N MET A 111 -29.54 14.47 -14.85
CA MET A 111 -30.77 15.27 -15.01
C MET A 111 -31.09 15.66 -16.46
N GLY A 112 -30.09 15.65 -17.35
CA GLY A 112 -30.25 15.95 -18.77
C GLY A 112 -30.62 14.74 -19.65
N GLN A 113 -30.80 13.57 -19.03
CA GLN A 113 -31.26 12.31 -19.64
C GLN A 113 -32.67 11.99 -19.18
#